data_AF-A0A6G4VK02-F1
#
_entry.id   AF-A0A6G4VK02-F1
#
_cell.length_a   1.000
_cell.length_b   1.000
_cell.length_c   1.000
_cell.angle_alpha   90.00
_cell.angle_beta   90.00
_cell.angle_gamma   90.00
#
_symmetry.space_group_name_H-M   'P 1'
#
loop_
_entity.id
_entity.type
_entity.pdbx_description
1 polymer ?
#
loop_
_entity_poly.entity_id
_entity_poly.type
_entity_poly.pdbx_seq_one_letter_code
_entity_poly.pdbx_strand_id
1 'polypeptide(L)'
;MVLGAEGAARLAARATRRRSDGSRRLWARRAWRRLVRRCAEGDPAVQDAVRAMAAELTEADVRNLLAAAPQEPADAAAYLALIGQSAQSRALDPEGSLLALAYRAAPADLRERLRTVMATDVDTDVIRVVVTGDRRDRIAEMSYDELDYLGHQLAEHRRWDELRRLAHDLPLAKAVAAARLLPERERHVGAGNETIAVPAALAERSAGQLHAMIDRLPRDHLITHRTRGSRAAASFSPDGSELALGCATWKSWNNVKFDVETLRLDTGRTTRHFSGKTGAGDGESVLHLGDEIIVRLQETYKHYRIIRVFPDHQSLCPPSELSDIRRLSAGAVMISSTGLAFADPGADQLRYEPFPRPGEKQRDLTPSTVYEASFALTTLPESRLIAFVYHWEFHVLSESGEKVLHTAKWQDKNDGQYSPALSFLSPRSLALHHFLEEGHQTEIWELPAKGRPNRTAKHEGAVLDRWPLEEWTGLPLDHSFTARMLSPGADSAHSGPIDKDLSWLQSPDPDSPTPADREFLALAPWGDKLATITRVGAGSICEVHIPHLPSARELLEQPLLHRGPQDVRRVRELRTKIGDPAVRDALDLLAACLEERFGGDIALGSGPVAAGGGATDIALGDDGNG
;
A
#
# COMPACT_ATOMS: atom_id res chain seq x y z
N MET A 1 18.48 31.08 22.21
CA MET A 1 19.64 30.16 22.09
C MET A 1 19.53 29.10 23.15
N VAL A 2 19.04 27.92 22.77
CA VAL A 2 18.92 26.71 23.59
C VAL A 2 20.32 26.21 23.95
N LEU A 3 20.53 25.76 25.18
CA LEU A 3 21.80 25.14 25.56
C LEU A 3 21.83 23.69 25.08
N GLY A 4 22.94 23.23 24.51
CA GLY A 4 23.16 21.80 24.33
C GLY A 4 23.31 21.08 25.68
N ALA A 5 23.09 19.76 25.70
CA ALA A 5 23.13 18.93 26.90
C ALA A 5 24.40 19.14 27.76
N GLU A 6 25.58 19.16 27.15
CA GLU A 6 26.84 19.45 27.87
C GLU A 6 26.90 20.85 28.48
N GLY A 7 26.30 21.82 27.80
CA GLY A 7 26.24 23.20 28.27
C GLY A 7 25.34 23.33 29.49
N ALA A 8 24.20 22.66 29.47
CA ALA A 8 23.28 22.57 30.59
C ALA A 8 23.90 21.82 31.79
N ALA A 9 24.53 20.66 31.56
CA ALA A 9 25.22 19.90 32.60
C ALA A 9 26.36 20.71 33.24
N ARG A 10 27.19 21.41 32.45
CA ARG A 10 28.23 22.31 32.96
C ARG A 10 27.65 23.48 33.77
N LEU A 11 26.52 24.05 33.31
CA LEU A 11 25.84 25.12 34.03
C LEU A 11 25.32 24.63 35.37
N ALA A 12 24.67 23.46 35.40
CA ALA A 12 24.10 22.84 36.59
C ALA A 12 25.20 22.47 37.60
N ALA A 13 26.27 21.79 37.14
CA ALA A 13 27.45 21.47 37.97
C ALA A 13 28.14 22.72 38.55
N ARG A 14 28.17 23.84 37.82
CA ARG A 14 28.70 25.12 38.35
C ARG A 14 27.74 25.73 39.37
N ALA A 15 26.44 25.56 39.18
CA ALA A 15 25.40 26.11 40.04
C ALA A 15 25.27 25.37 41.38
N THR A 16 25.61 24.08 41.44
CA THR A 16 25.60 23.27 42.67
C THR A 16 26.87 23.40 43.52
N ARG A 17 27.96 23.99 43.01
CA ARG A 17 29.19 24.20 43.79
C ARG A 17 28.97 25.06 45.03
N ARG A 18 29.18 24.47 46.19
CA ARG A 18 29.13 25.12 47.51
C ARG A 18 30.51 25.18 48.17
N ARG A 19 30.66 26.10 49.11
CA ARG A 19 31.77 26.13 50.07
C ARG A 19 31.50 25.15 51.22
N SER A 20 32.50 24.93 52.07
CA SER A 20 32.35 24.11 53.29
C SER A 20 31.27 24.64 54.25
N ASP A 21 30.99 25.95 54.22
CA ASP A 21 29.91 26.59 54.98
C ASP A 21 28.50 26.40 54.34
N GLY A 22 28.40 25.61 53.26
CA GLY A 22 27.16 25.39 52.52
C GLY A 22 26.76 26.56 51.59
N SER A 23 27.46 27.69 51.61
CA SER A 23 27.12 28.85 50.80
C SER A 23 27.66 28.76 49.37
N ARG A 24 26.94 29.37 48.42
CA ARG A 24 27.41 29.52 47.03
C ARG A 24 28.34 30.71 46.90
N ARG A 25 29.48 30.52 46.21
CA ARG A 25 30.35 31.63 45.72
C ARG A 25 29.59 32.52 44.73
N LEU A 26 30.03 33.76 44.52
CA LEU A 26 29.38 34.74 43.64
C LEU A 26 29.07 34.18 42.23
N TRP A 27 30.03 33.48 41.62
CA TRP A 27 29.86 32.86 40.30
C TRP A 27 28.86 31.68 40.30
N ALA A 28 28.83 30.87 41.37
CA ALA A 28 27.85 29.81 41.54
C ALA A 28 26.44 30.38 41.75
N ARG A 29 26.28 31.50 42.48
CA ARG A 29 24.99 32.21 42.61
C ARG A 29 24.50 32.77 41.27
N ARG A 30 25.41 33.31 40.44
CA ARG A 30 25.07 33.77 39.07
C ARG A 30 24.67 32.59 38.18
N ALA A 31 25.40 31.48 38.25
CA ALA A 31 25.07 30.25 37.54
C ALA A 31 23.70 29.69 37.97
N TRP A 32 23.41 29.65 39.27
CA TRP A 32 22.12 29.21 39.82
C TRP A 32 20.96 30.07 39.34
N ARG A 33 21.07 31.41 39.41
CA ARG A 33 20.03 32.30 38.87
C ARG A 33 19.79 32.08 37.37
N ARG A 34 20.85 31.83 36.60
CA ARG A 34 20.73 31.53 35.17
C ARG A 34 20.07 30.16 34.93
N LEU A 35 20.42 29.15 35.73
CA LEU A 35 19.83 27.81 35.69
C LEU A 35 18.33 27.89 35.98
N VAL A 36 17.94 28.49 37.11
CA VAL A 36 16.53 28.64 37.53
C VAL A 36 15.73 29.37 36.45
N ARG A 37 16.23 30.51 35.95
CA ARG A 37 15.55 31.27 34.89
C ARG A 37 15.37 30.44 33.62
N ARG A 38 16.42 29.73 33.17
CA ARG A 38 16.35 28.89 31.97
C ARG A 38 15.42 27.70 32.13
N CYS A 39 15.38 27.13 33.33
CA CYS A 39 14.46 26.06 33.69
C CYS A 39 13.01 26.53 33.60
N ALA A 40 12.72 27.73 34.13
CA ALA A 40 11.41 28.37 34.06
C ALA A 40 11.01 28.78 32.63
N GLU A 41 11.98 29.17 31.80
CA GLU A 41 11.81 29.43 30.36
C GLU A 41 11.55 28.13 29.55
N GLY A 42 11.58 26.95 30.16
CA GLY A 42 11.30 25.68 29.50
C GLY A 42 12.46 25.07 28.71
N ASP A 43 13.72 25.48 28.94
CA ASP A 43 14.89 24.95 28.23
C ASP A 43 15.08 23.43 28.53
N PRO A 44 14.85 22.52 27.56
CA PRO A 44 14.77 21.07 27.83
C PRO A 44 16.03 20.51 28.46
N ALA A 45 17.20 20.86 27.90
CA ALA A 45 18.49 20.38 28.40
C ALA A 45 18.75 20.84 29.84
N VAL A 46 18.26 22.03 30.22
CA VAL A 46 18.38 22.55 31.58
C VAL A 46 17.44 21.81 32.53
N GLN A 47 16.20 21.55 32.14
CA GLN A 47 15.26 20.75 32.94
C GLN A 47 15.80 19.34 33.20
N ASP A 48 16.33 18.67 32.16
CA ASP A 48 16.91 17.32 32.29
C ASP A 48 18.16 17.33 33.19
N ALA A 49 19.00 18.37 33.09
CA ALA A 49 20.16 18.53 33.97
C ALA A 49 19.77 18.80 35.43
N VAL A 50 18.68 19.54 35.68
CA VAL A 50 18.13 19.75 37.03
C VAL A 50 17.54 18.44 37.56
N ARG A 51 16.80 17.71 36.73
CA ARG A 51 16.23 16.40 37.07
C ARG A 51 17.30 15.40 37.48
N ALA A 52 18.40 15.32 36.74
CA ALA A 52 19.51 14.41 37.02
C ALA A 52 20.18 14.66 38.40
N MET A 53 20.04 15.86 38.96
CA MET A 53 20.57 16.23 40.27
C MET A 53 19.48 16.46 41.33
N ALA A 54 18.22 16.10 41.05
CA ALA A 54 17.08 16.40 41.92
C ALA A 54 17.30 15.87 43.35
N ALA A 55 17.89 14.69 43.50
CA ALA A 55 18.21 14.08 44.80
C ALA A 55 19.30 14.82 45.61
N GLU A 56 20.12 15.64 44.95
CA GLU A 56 21.21 16.41 45.57
C GLU A 56 20.79 17.86 45.91
N LEU A 57 19.59 18.29 45.50
CA LEU A 57 19.12 19.64 45.74
C LEU A 57 18.76 19.87 47.21
N THR A 58 19.22 20.99 47.77
CA THR A 58 18.82 21.40 49.11
C THR A 58 17.39 21.95 49.11
N GLU A 59 16.72 21.97 50.26
CA GLU A 59 15.37 22.55 50.39
C GLU A 59 15.30 24.02 49.90
N ALA A 60 16.34 24.81 50.15
CA ALA A 60 16.43 26.19 49.65
C ALA A 60 16.53 26.26 48.12
N ASP A 61 17.08 25.23 47.48
CA ASP A 61 17.18 25.15 46.01
C ASP A 61 15.85 24.78 45.40
N VAL A 62 15.17 23.78 45.99
CA VAL A 62 13.81 23.41 45.63
C VAL A 62 12.90 24.63 45.72
N ARG A 63 12.93 25.38 46.84
CA ARG A 63 12.15 26.62 46.98
C ARG A 63 12.43 27.67 45.90
N ASN A 64 13.68 27.81 45.45
CA ASN A 64 14.00 28.73 44.34
C ASN A 64 13.43 28.26 43.00
N LEU A 65 13.42 26.94 42.75
CA LEU A 65 12.82 26.36 41.56
C LEU A 65 11.28 26.49 41.60
N LEU A 66 10.65 26.21 42.75
CA LEU A 66 9.22 26.42 42.98
C LEU A 66 8.81 27.87 42.75
N ALA A 67 9.57 28.83 43.29
CA ALA A 67 9.29 30.26 43.11
C ALA A 67 9.43 30.74 41.66
N ALA A 68 10.10 29.97 40.81
CA ALA A 68 10.25 30.24 39.39
C ALA A 68 9.32 29.40 38.52
N ALA A 69 8.51 28.51 39.11
CA ALA A 69 7.55 27.72 38.37
C ALA A 69 6.52 28.63 37.68
N PRO A 70 5.93 28.19 36.55
CA PRO A 70 4.80 28.86 35.93
C PRO A 70 3.68 29.13 36.94
N GLN A 71 2.92 30.22 36.74
CA GLN A 71 1.82 30.58 37.64
C GLN A 71 0.55 29.78 37.37
N GLU A 72 0.39 29.28 36.14
CA GLU A 72 -0.73 28.43 35.76
C GLU A 72 -0.54 27.04 36.39
N PRO A 73 -1.55 26.50 37.12
CA PRO A 73 -1.36 25.27 37.92
C PRO A 73 -0.99 24.01 37.12
N ALA A 74 -1.47 23.89 35.88
CA ALA A 74 -1.16 22.75 35.02
C ALA A 74 0.29 22.84 34.53
N ASP A 75 0.72 24.01 34.04
CA ASP A 75 2.10 24.28 33.66
C ASP A 75 3.06 24.09 34.84
N ALA A 76 2.65 24.46 36.05
CA ALA A 76 3.40 24.20 37.28
C ALA A 76 3.53 22.70 37.56
N ALA A 77 2.46 21.91 37.43
CA ALA A 77 2.50 20.46 37.60
C ALA A 77 3.45 19.80 36.58
N ALA A 78 3.36 20.16 35.29
CA ALA A 78 4.27 19.68 34.25
C ALA A 78 5.73 20.08 34.53
N TYR A 79 5.96 21.33 34.93
CA TYR A 79 7.29 21.82 35.31
C TYR A 79 7.89 20.96 36.43
N LEU A 80 7.15 20.71 37.52
CA LEU A 80 7.62 19.93 38.68
C LEU A 80 7.93 18.49 38.31
N ALA A 81 7.09 17.86 37.48
CA ALA A 81 7.35 16.55 36.94
C ALA A 81 8.67 16.52 36.14
N LEU A 82 8.85 17.45 35.20
CA LEU A 82 10.03 17.51 34.32
C LEU A 82 11.34 17.71 35.07
N ILE A 83 11.33 18.42 36.21
CA ILE A 83 12.54 18.62 37.04
C ILE A 83 12.72 17.55 38.13
N GLY A 84 11.90 16.50 38.13
CA GLY A 84 12.01 15.37 39.05
C GLY A 84 11.61 15.69 40.50
N GLN A 85 10.75 16.68 40.72
CA GLN A 85 10.23 17.04 42.05
C GLN A 85 8.88 16.35 42.30
N SER A 86 8.86 15.02 42.27
CA SER A 86 7.63 14.21 42.30
C SER A 86 6.79 14.42 43.56
N ALA A 87 7.42 14.59 44.73
CA ALA A 87 6.71 14.86 45.98
C ALA A 87 5.93 16.19 45.94
N GLN A 88 6.53 17.24 45.38
CA GLN A 88 5.90 18.55 45.22
C GLN A 88 4.84 18.51 44.11
N SER A 89 5.10 17.80 43.01
CA SER A 89 4.12 17.57 41.95
C SER A 89 2.87 16.89 42.50
N ARG A 90 3.03 15.89 43.37
CA ARG A 90 1.92 15.15 43.99
C ARG A 90 1.18 15.97 45.04
N ALA A 91 1.89 16.81 45.79
CA ALA A 91 1.25 17.74 46.72
C ALA A 91 0.40 18.79 45.97
N LEU A 92 0.84 19.21 44.78
CA LEU A 92 0.12 20.15 43.93
C LEU A 92 -1.06 19.47 43.21
N ASP A 93 -0.87 18.23 42.75
CA ASP A 93 -1.83 17.49 41.95
C ASP A 93 -1.99 16.05 42.47
N PRO A 94 -2.68 15.84 43.61
CA PRO A 94 -2.83 14.52 44.22
C PRO A 94 -3.53 13.52 43.29
N GLU A 95 -4.39 14.01 42.41
CA GLU A 95 -5.22 13.22 41.50
C GLU A 95 -4.64 13.09 40.07
N GLY A 96 -3.52 13.76 39.76
CA GLY A 96 -2.90 13.77 38.42
C GLY A 96 -3.68 14.58 37.35
N SER A 97 -4.70 15.32 37.76
CA SER A 97 -5.59 16.11 36.90
C SER A 97 -4.94 17.34 36.27
N LEU A 98 -4.07 18.04 37.00
CA LEU A 98 -3.35 19.22 36.51
C LEU A 98 -2.26 18.79 35.53
N LEU A 99 -1.55 17.70 35.83
CA LEU A 99 -0.58 17.11 34.92
C LEU A 99 -1.27 16.60 33.63
N ALA A 100 -2.48 16.04 33.75
CA ALA A 100 -3.29 15.66 32.59
C ALA A 100 -3.67 16.85 31.72
N LEU A 101 -4.10 17.95 32.35
CA LEU A 101 -4.44 19.17 31.63
C LEU A 101 -3.21 19.75 30.91
N ALA A 102 -2.06 19.79 31.60
CA ALA A 102 -0.80 20.26 31.04
C ALA A 102 -0.33 19.38 29.87
N TYR A 103 -0.43 18.06 30.03
CA TYR A 103 -0.15 17.09 28.98
C TYR A 103 -1.01 17.32 27.73
N ARG A 104 -2.31 17.61 27.91
CA ARG A 104 -3.22 17.87 26.78
C ARG A 104 -2.91 19.16 26.05
N ALA A 105 -2.59 20.22 26.78
CA ALA A 105 -2.23 21.52 26.21
C ALA A 105 -0.83 21.55 25.59
N ALA A 106 0.03 20.58 25.95
CA ALA A 106 1.41 20.53 25.53
C ALA A 106 1.60 20.20 24.03
N PRO A 107 2.59 20.81 23.36
CA PRO A 107 3.03 20.39 22.03
C PRO A 107 3.63 18.97 22.07
N ALA A 108 3.75 18.33 20.91
CA ALA A 108 4.11 16.91 20.79
C ALA A 108 5.47 16.55 21.44
N ASP A 109 6.47 17.42 21.34
CA ASP A 109 7.79 17.27 21.95
C ASP A 109 7.74 17.31 23.49
N LEU A 110 6.94 18.22 24.05
CA LEU A 110 6.74 18.30 25.49
C LEU A 110 5.94 17.11 26.03
N ARG A 111 4.95 16.63 25.27
CA ARG A 111 4.20 15.40 25.60
C ARG A 111 5.11 14.17 25.67
N GLU A 112 6.00 13.99 24.70
CA GLU A 112 6.98 12.89 24.72
C GLU A 112 7.89 12.94 25.96
N ARG A 113 8.38 14.12 26.33
CA ARG A 113 9.20 14.30 27.54
C ARG A 113 8.41 14.00 28.81
N LEU A 114 7.17 14.50 28.91
CA LEU A 114 6.29 14.19 30.03
C LEU A 114 6.01 12.68 30.12
N ARG A 115 5.75 11.99 29.00
CA ARG A 115 5.60 10.51 28.98
C ARG A 115 6.83 9.81 29.54
N THR A 116 8.02 10.21 29.11
CA THR A 116 9.28 9.64 29.60
C THR A 116 9.45 9.84 31.10
N VAL A 117 9.06 11.00 31.64
CA VAL A 117 9.08 11.28 33.08
C VAL A 117 8.08 10.38 33.83
N MET A 118 6.85 10.34 33.35
CA MET A 118 5.77 9.59 33.98
C MET A 118 6.06 8.08 33.99
N ALA A 119 6.63 7.54 32.91
CA ALA A 119 7.02 6.12 32.82
C ALA A 119 8.05 5.70 33.88
N THR A 120 8.90 6.63 34.32
CA THR A 120 9.91 6.35 35.36
C THR A 120 9.40 6.49 36.79
N ASP A 121 8.27 7.18 36.99
CA ASP A 121 7.69 7.40 38.32
C ASP A 121 6.57 6.39 38.56
N VAL A 122 6.91 5.28 39.23
CA VAL A 122 6.07 4.09 39.46
C VAL A 122 4.69 4.41 40.07
N ASP A 123 4.55 5.58 40.70
CA ASP A 123 3.37 5.99 41.45
C ASP A 123 2.37 6.87 40.65
N THR A 124 2.73 7.32 39.44
CA THR A 124 1.83 8.14 38.63
C THR A 124 1.01 7.24 37.73
N ASP A 125 -0.31 7.19 37.92
CA ASP A 125 -1.22 6.46 37.01
C ASP A 125 -1.25 7.18 35.65
N VAL A 126 -0.25 6.88 34.81
CA VAL A 126 -0.04 7.49 33.49
C VAL A 126 -1.27 7.31 32.59
N ILE A 127 -1.98 6.20 32.78
CA ILE A 127 -3.23 5.89 32.07
C ILE A 127 -4.28 6.95 32.40
N ARG A 128 -4.42 7.35 33.67
CA ARG A 128 -5.38 8.40 34.07
C ARG A 128 -5.01 9.76 33.47
N VAL A 129 -3.72 10.10 33.42
CA VAL A 129 -3.24 11.37 32.83
C VAL A 129 -3.53 11.43 31.32
N VAL A 130 -3.35 10.32 30.62
CA VAL A 130 -3.52 10.24 29.16
C VAL A 130 -5.00 10.09 28.74
N VAL A 131 -5.83 9.44 29.57
CA VAL A 131 -7.21 9.05 29.22
C VAL A 131 -8.29 9.96 29.83
N THR A 132 -7.97 10.82 30.81
CA THR A 132 -8.97 11.76 31.36
C THR A 132 -9.51 12.71 30.27
N GLY A 133 -10.82 12.99 30.28
CA GLY A 133 -11.52 13.77 29.25
C GLY A 133 -12.55 12.94 28.46
N ASP A 134 -13.13 13.49 27.40
CA ASP A 134 -13.86 12.66 26.43
C ASP A 134 -12.83 11.79 25.70
N ARG A 135 -12.76 10.54 26.14
CA ARG A 135 -11.82 9.52 25.66
C ARG A 135 -11.81 9.43 24.14
N ARG A 136 -12.97 9.62 23.50
CA ARG A 136 -13.16 9.41 22.07
C ARG A 136 -12.44 10.45 21.23
N ASP A 137 -12.70 11.72 21.50
CA ASP A 137 -12.03 12.83 20.80
C ASP A 137 -10.52 12.77 21.01
N ARG A 138 -10.09 12.35 22.21
CA ARG A 138 -8.67 12.29 22.53
C ARG A 138 -7.93 11.19 21.78
N ILE A 139 -8.47 9.98 21.69
CA ILE A 139 -7.84 8.87 20.94
C ILE A 139 -7.59 9.25 19.48
N ALA A 140 -8.48 10.05 18.89
CA ALA A 140 -8.35 10.55 17.52
C ALA A 140 -7.14 11.47 17.31
N GLU A 141 -6.77 12.26 18.33
CA GLU A 141 -5.66 13.22 18.29
C GLU A 141 -4.29 12.61 18.64
N MET A 142 -4.27 11.43 19.25
CA MET A 142 -3.02 10.81 19.73
C MET A 142 -2.15 10.31 18.57
N SER A 143 -0.84 10.54 18.69
CA SER A 143 0.13 9.99 17.75
C SER A 143 0.20 8.46 17.83
N TYR A 144 0.85 7.82 16.85
CA TYR A 144 1.06 6.37 16.87
C TYR A 144 1.83 5.94 18.15
N ASP A 145 2.92 6.63 18.46
CA ASP A 145 3.77 6.31 19.62
C ASP A 145 3.05 6.54 20.95
N GLU A 146 2.14 7.51 21.03
CA GLU A 146 1.32 7.73 22.22
C GLU A 146 0.34 6.59 22.46
N LEU A 147 -0.30 6.10 21.40
CA LEU A 147 -1.25 4.99 21.47
C LEU A 147 -0.55 3.65 21.74
N ASP A 148 0.62 3.44 21.15
CA ASP A 148 1.45 2.26 21.43
C ASP A 148 1.91 2.24 22.89
N TYR A 149 2.39 3.38 23.40
CA TYR A 149 2.74 3.54 24.81
C TYR A 149 1.56 3.26 25.74
N LEU A 150 0.38 3.86 25.45
CA LEU A 150 -0.83 3.63 26.24
C LEU A 150 -1.24 2.15 26.23
N GLY A 151 -1.19 1.49 25.08
CA GLY A 151 -1.47 0.06 24.95
C GLY A 151 -0.56 -0.80 25.84
N HIS A 152 0.75 -0.53 25.82
CA HIS A 152 1.73 -1.25 26.65
C HIS A 152 1.51 -1.00 28.15
N GLN A 153 1.20 0.24 28.54
CA GLN A 153 0.92 0.56 29.95
C GLN A 153 -0.35 -0.15 30.45
N LEU A 154 -1.43 -0.13 29.66
CA LEU A 154 -2.65 -0.89 29.99
C LEU A 154 -2.35 -2.38 30.13
N ALA A 155 -1.47 -2.92 29.28
CA ALA A 155 -1.08 -4.32 29.32
C ALA A 155 -0.21 -4.67 30.54
N GLU A 156 0.80 -3.86 30.85
CA GLU A 156 1.69 -4.03 32.00
C GLU A 156 0.91 -4.04 33.32
N HIS A 157 -0.07 -3.13 33.45
CA HIS A 157 -0.96 -3.03 34.62
C HIS A 157 -2.17 -3.98 34.56
N ARG A 158 -2.24 -4.86 33.56
CA ARG A 158 -3.31 -5.86 33.40
C ARG A 158 -4.73 -5.27 33.33
N ARG A 159 -4.87 -4.06 32.78
CA ARG A 159 -6.14 -3.35 32.57
C ARG A 159 -6.83 -3.87 31.29
N TRP A 160 -7.14 -5.16 31.22
CA TRP A 160 -7.56 -5.83 29.98
C TRP A 160 -8.85 -5.28 29.36
N ASP A 161 -9.83 -4.90 30.18
CA ASP A 161 -11.09 -4.29 29.68
C ASP A 161 -10.87 -2.92 29.03
N GLU A 162 -9.94 -2.14 29.55
CA GLU A 162 -9.58 -0.84 28.98
C GLU A 162 -8.80 -1.00 27.68
N LEU A 163 -7.89 -1.98 27.63
CA LEU A 163 -7.13 -2.33 26.43
C LEU A 163 -8.02 -2.89 25.32
N ARG A 164 -9.01 -3.74 25.66
CA ARG A 164 -10.05 -4.19 24.71
C ARG A 164 -10.81 -3.00 24.15
N ARG A 165 -11.37 -2.14 25.02
CA ARG A 165 -12.05 -0.91 24.59
C ARG A 165 -11.16 -0.03 23.72
N LEU A 166 -9.86 0.07 24.03
CA LEU A 166 -8.91 0.85 23.25
C LEU A 166 -8.77 0.24 21.85
N ALA A 167 -8.62 -1.08 21.73
CA ALA A 167 -8.57 -1.74 20.42
C ALA A 167 -9.81 -1.44 19.55
N HIS A 168 -11.02 -1.38 20.14
CA HIS A 168 -12.26 -1.03 19.41
C HIS A 168 -12.40 0.45 19.05
N ASP A 169 -11.57 1.32 19.62
CA ASP A 169 -11.59 2.75 19.34
C ASP A 169 -10.54 3.15 18.28
N LEU A 170 -9.53 2.32 18.05
CA LEU A 170 -8.35 2.65 17.24
C LEU A 170 -8.54 2.42 15.72
N PRO A 171 -7.72 3.06 14.87
CA PRO A 171 -7.52 2.65 13.47
C PRO A 171 -7.09 1.19 13.37
N LEU A 172 -7.41 0.50 12.27
CA LEU A 172 -7.30 -0.96 12.18
C LEU A 172 -5.88 -1.50 12.50
N ALA A 173 -4.84 -0.89 11.95
CA ALA A 173 -3.45 -1.31 12.22
C ALA A 173 -3.07 -1.17 13.70
N LYS A 174 -3.56 -0.12 14.36
CA LYS A 174 -3.34 0.13 15.79
C LYS A 174 -4.21 -0.78 16.65
N ALA A 175 -5.43 -1.07 16.23
CA ALA A 175 -6.31 -2.05 16.87
C ALA A 175 -5.66 -3.44 16.90
N VAL A 176 -5.03 -3.86 15.80
CA VAL A 176 -4.22 -5.09 15.73
C VAL A 176 -3.07 -5.06 16.73
N ALA A 177 -2.31 -3.97 16.80
CA ALA A 177 -1.21 -3.83 17.76
C ALA A 177 -1.70 -3.96 19.21
N ALA A 178 -2.77 -3.24 19.58
CA ALA A 178 -3.36 -3.29 20.91
C ALA A 178 -3.94 -4.66 21.26
N ALA A 179 -4.63 -5.33 20.32
CA ALA A 179 -5.19 -6.66 20.52
C ALA A 179 -4.10 -7.72 20.77
N ARG A 180 -2.92 -7.59 20.15
CA ARG A 180 -1.78 -8.50 20.38
C ARG A 180 -1.21 -8.42 21.78
N LEU A 181 -1.34 -7.28 22.46
CA LEU A 181 -0.91 -7.09 23.85
C LEU A 181 -1.82 -7.83 24.85
N LEU A 182 -3.04 -8.20 24.46
CA LEU A 182 -3.91 -9.05 25.29
C LEU A 182 -3.31 -10.46 25.38
N PRO A 183 -3.28 -11.09 26.57
CA PRO A 183 -2.90 -12.50 26.68
C PRO A 183 -3.97 -13.39 26.02
N GLU A 184 -3.58 -14.58 25.54
CA GLU A 184 -4.42 -15.47 24.73
C GLU A 184 -5.82 -15.72 25.33
N ARG A 185 -5.90 -15.92 26.65
CA ARG A 185 -7.18 -16.10 27.36
C ARG A 185 -8.13 -14.90 27.20
N GLU A 186 -7.59 -13.68 27.21
CA GLU A 186 -8.37 -12.43 27.16
C GLU A 186 -8.81 -12.07 25.73
N ARG A 187 -8.16 -12.65 24.71
CA ARG A 187 -8.54 -12.49 23.30
C ARG A 187 -9.84 -13.20 22.94
N HIS A 188 -10.22 -14.20 23.74
CA HIS A 188 -11.41 -15.04 23.51
C HIS A 188 -12.57 -14.72 24.46
N VAL A 189 -12.38 -13.81 25.42
CA VAL A 189 -13.46 -13.41 26.35
C VAL A 189 -14.52 -12.64 25.57
N GLY A 190 -15.76 -13.12 25.60
CA GLY A 190 -16.91 -12.49 24.92
C GLY A 190 -17.37 -13.21 23.65
N ALA A 191 -16.61 -14.17 23.12
CA ALA A 191 -17.13 -15.09 22.11
C ALA A 191 -18.16 -16.03 22.77
N GLY A 192 -19.44 -15.78 22.52
CA GLY A 192 -20.43 -16.87 22.58
C GLY A 192 -20.00 -18.00 21.62
N ASN A 193 -20.60 -19.19 21.77
CA ASN A 193 -20.15 -20.42 21.08
C ASN A 193 -20.06 -20.35 19.54
N GLU A 194 -20.51 -19.29 18.87
CA GLU A 194 -20.56 -19.19 17.41
C GLU A 194 -19.93 -17.91 16.79
N THR A 195 -19.51 -16.92 17.57
CA THR A 195 -18.95 -15.67 17.02
C THR A 195 -17.43 -15.62 17.20
N ILE A 196 -16.68 -15.40 16.12
CA ILE A 196 -15.22 -15.17 16.19
C ILE A 196 -14.99 -13.94 17.08
N ALA A 197 -14.21 -14.11 18.15
CA ALA A 197 -13.78 -12.97 18.96
C ALA A 197 -12.89 -12.06 18.08
N VAL A 198 -13.36 -10.85 17.77
CA VAL A 198 -12.60 -9.88 16.96
C VAL A 198 -11.20 -9.62 17.53
N PRO A 199 -10.97 -9.54 18.86
CA PRO A 199 -9.61 -9.42 19.39
C PRO A 199 -8.68 -10.57 19.00
N ALA A 200 -9.21 -11.80 18.86
CA ALA A 200 -8.43 -12.94 18.38
C ALA A 200 -8.09 -12.80 16.89
N ALA A 201 -9.08 -12.48 16.05
CA ALA A 201 -8.87 -12.25 14.61
C ALA A 201 -7.89 -11.10 14.33
N LEU A 202 -7.97 -10.01 15.11
CA LEU A 202 -7.01 -8.91 15.08
C LEU A 202 -5.60 -9.40 15.47
N ALA A 203 -5.47 -10.15 16.56
CA ALA A 203 -4.17 -10.58 17.08
C ALA A 203 -3.40 -11.55 16.16
N GLU A 204 -4.10 -12.29 15.30
CA GLU A 204 -3.50 -13.17 14.29
C GLU A 204 -2.79 -12.40 13.17
N ARG A 205 -3.11 -11.11 12.98
CA ARG A 205 -2.53 -10.28 11.92
C ARG A 205 -1.29 -9.54 12.41
N SER A 206 -0.42 -9.14 11.48
CA SER A 206 0.76 -8.33 11.77
C SER A 206 0.44 -6.85 11.63
N ALA A 207 0.54 -6.10 12.74
CA ALA A 207 0.32 -4.65 12.74
C ALA A 207 1.26 -3.92 11.77
N GLY A 208 2.53 -4.33 11.70
CA GLY A 208 3.53 -3.73 10.81
C GLY A 208 3.23 -3.99 9.33
N GLN A 209 2.79 -5.19 8.97
CA GLN A 209 2.39 -5.49 7.58
C GLN A 209 1.13 -4.72 7.20
N LEU A 210 0.15 -4.64 8.10
CA LEU A 210 -1.08 -3.89 7.88
C LEU A 210 -0.80 -2.38 7.74
N HIS A 211 0.07 -1.83 8.58
CA HIS A 211 0.49 -0.43 8.48
C HIS A 211 1.25 -0.14 7.17
N ALA A 212 2.23 -0.96 6.80
CA ALA A 212 2.97 -0.81 5.54
C ALA A 212 2.03 -0.92 4.32
N MET A 213 1.04 -1.81 4.39
CA MET A 213 0.01 -1.97 3.35
C MET A 213 -0.91 -0.73 3.26
N ILE A 214 -1.31 -0.12 4.38
CA ILE A 214 -2.08 1.14 4.38
C ILE A 214 -1.23 2.30 3.83
N ASP A 215 0.05 2.38 4.23
CA ASP A 215 0.94 3.47 3.83
C ASP A 215 1.19 3.51 2.32
N ARG A 216 1.26 2.34 1.66
CA ARG A 216 1.39 2.23 0.19
C ARG A 216 0.12 2.59 -0.57
N LEU A 217 -1.04 2.67 0.07
CA LEU A 217 -2.27 3.05 -0.62
C LEU A 217 -2.20 4.52 -1.04
N PRO A 218 -2.63 4.90 -2.24
CA PRO A 218 -2.64 6.29 -2.66
C PRO A 218 -3.65 7.10 -1.84
N ARG A 219 -3.36 8.39 -1.65
CA ARG A 219 -4.29 9.35 -1.04
C ARG A 219 -5.19 10.03 -2.06
N ASP A 220 -4.72 10.10 -3.30
CA ASP A 220 -5.43 10.76 -4.39
C ASP A 220 -5.95 9.72 -5.38
N HIS A 221 -7.11 10.01 -5.97
CA HIS A 221 -7.72 9.16 -7.00
C HIS A 221 -7.03 9.28 -8.36
N LEU A 222 -6.17 10.28 -8.53
CA LEU A 222 -5.47 10.60 -9.75
C LEU A 222 -4.05 11.06 -9.43
N ILE A 223 -3.07 10.44 -10.05
CA ILE A 223 -1.68 10.87 -9.98
C ILE A 223 -1.27 11.33 -11.37
N THR A 224 -0.83 12.58 -11.48
CA THR A 224 -0.42 13.17 -12.75
C THR A 224 1.10 13.33 -12.77
N HIS A 225 1.75 12.75 -13.78
CA HIS A 225 3.19 12.82 -13.98
C HIS A 225 3.53 13.29 -15.39
N ARG A 226 4.34 14.36 -15.49
CA ARG A 226 4.77 14.89 -16.77
C ARG A 226 6.01 14.16 -17.26
N THR A 227 5.88 13.48 -18.40
CA THR A 227 6.96 12.75 -19.05
C THR A 227 7.72 13.63 -20.03
N ARG A 228 8.97 13.22 -20.34
CA ARG A 228 9.84 13.90 -21.32
C ARG A 228 9.66 13.37 -22.76
N GLY A 229 8.88 12.31 -22.96
CA GLY A 229 8.68 11.64 -24.24
C GLY A 229 7.26 11.77 -24.77
N SER A 230 7.09 11.55 -26.07
CA SER A 230 5.76 11.49 -26.72
C SER A 230 5.19 10.08 -26.79
N ARG A 231 6.04 9.07 -26.59
CA ARG A 231 5.68 7.65 -26.51
C ARG A 231 6.11 7.11 -25.16
N ALA A 232 5.25 6.30 -24.56
CA ALA A 232 5.58 5.63 -23.31
C ALA A 232 5.08 4.19 -23.29
N ALA A 233 5.78 3.39 -22.50
CA ALA A 233 5.33 2.08 -22.06
C ALA A 233 5.39 2.06 -20.54
N ALA A 234 4.46 1.37 -19.88
CA ALA A 234 4.43 1.34 -18.44
C ALA A 234 4.15 -0.06 -17.88
N SER A 235 4.60 -0.28 -16.65
CA SER A 235 4.32 -1.50 -15.90
C SER A 235 4.29 -1.19 -14.41
N PHE A 236 3.17 -1.54 -13.76
CA PHE A 236 3.04 -1.47 -12.32
C PHE A 236 3.94 -2.50 -11.64
N SER A 237 4.50 -2.21 -10.48
CA SER A 237 5.19 -3.20 -9.64
C SER A 237 4.27 -4.37 -9.25
N PRO A 238 4.82 -5.54 -8.83
CA PRO A 238 4.01 -6.67 -8.37
C PRO A 238 3.04 -6.35 -7.24
N ASP A 239 3.46 -5.49 -6.31
CA ASP A 239 2.64 -5.01 -5.20
C ASP A 239 1.81 -3.76 -5.57
N GLY A 240 1.92 -3.27 -6.80
CA GLY A 240 1.21 -2.10 -7.31
C GLY A 240 1.54 -0.78 -6.59
N SER A 241 2.63 -0.70 -5.83
CA SER A 241 3.05 0.52 -5.12
C SER A 241 3.85 1.49 -6.00
N GLU A 242 4.44 0.99 -7.09
CA GLU A 242 5.23 1.76 -8.04
C GLU A 242 4.76 1.54 -9.49
N LEU A 243 5.03 2.52 -10.36
CA LEU A 243 4.87 2.42 -11.81
C LEU A 243 6.22 2.66 -12.48
N ALA A 244 6.74 1.67 -13.20
CA ALA A 244 7.85 1.87 -14.11
C ALA A 244 7.32 2.43 -15.41
N LEU A 245 7.87 3.56 -15.84
CA LEU A 245 7.45 4.31 -17.02
C LEU A 245 8.67 4.51 -17.92
N GLY A 246 8.66 3.83 -19.06
CA GLY A 246 9.60 4.05 -20.15
C GLY A 246 9.09 5.14 -21.07
N CYS A 247 9.93 6.07 -21.48
CA CYS A 247 9.58 7.17 -22.37
C CYS A 247 10.66 7.34 -23.44
N ALA A 248 10.25 7.38 -24.71
CA ALA A 248 11.13 7.71 -25.82
C ALA A 248 10.99 9.19 -26.21
N THR A 249 12.12 9.87 -26.32
CA THR A 249 12.23 11.19 -26.96
C THR A 249 12.92 11.04 -28.30
N TRP A 250 12.18 11.31 -29.38
CA TRP A 250 12.70 11.21 -30.73
C TRP A 250 13.47 12.48 -31.11
N LYS A 251 14.79 12.38 -31.33
CA LYS A 251 15.60 13.49 -31.89
C LYS A 251 15.83 13.32 -33.39
N SER A 252 16.07 12.09 -33.83
CA SER A 252 16.22 11.68 -35.23
C SER A 252 16.04 10.16 -35.35
N TRP A 253 15.83 9.63 -36.55
CA TRP A 253 15.68 8.19 -36.81
C TRP A 253 16.75 7.30 -36.17
N ASN A 254 18.01 7.76 -36.07
CA ASN A 254 19.13 7.00 -35.49
C ASN A 254 19.54 7.44 -34.07
N ASN A 255 18.73 8.27 -33.41
CA ASN A 255 19.07 8.84 -32.11
C ASN A 255 17.79 9.02 -31.28
N VAL A 256 17.25 7.89 -30.85
CA VAL A 256 16.17 7.86 -29.87
C VAL A 256 16.80 7.84 -28.49
N LYS A 257 16.44 8.83 -27.68
CA LYS A 257 16.79 8.83 -26.26
C LYS A 257 15.65 8.14 -25.52
N PHE A 258 15.97 7.16 -24.69
CA PHE A 258 15.00 6.48 -23.86
C PHE A 258 15.27 6.78 -22.39
N ASP A 259 14.23 7.11 -21.65
CA ASP A 259 14.27 7.37 -20.22
C ASP A 259 13.35 6.37 -19.51
N VAL A 260 13.79 5.79 -18.38
CA VAL A 260 12.95 5.01 -17.48
C VAL A 260 12.83 5.77 -16.18
N GLU A 261 11.61 5.95 -15.70
CA GLU A 261 11.30 6.56 -14.42
C GLU A 261 10.45 5.59 -13.60
N THR A 262 10.75 5.47 -12.31
CA THR A 262 9.89 4.75 -11.36
C THR A 262 9.13 5.76 -10.53
N LEU A 263 7.81 5.69 -10.56
CA LEU A 263 6.92 6.59 -9.83
C LEU A 263 6.31 5.86 -8.64
N ARG A 264 6.49 6.40 -7.44
CA ARG A 264 5.84 5.87 -6.24
C ARG A 264 4.43 6.42 -6.14
N LEU A 265 3.43 5.54 -6.09
CA LEU A 265 2.04 5.94 -6.29
C LEU A 265 1.41 6.60 -5.06
N ASP A 266 1.96 6.41 -3.87
CA ASP A 266 1.48 7.11 -2.67
C ASP A 266 1.82 8.61 -2.64
N THR A 267 2.88 9.01 -3.35
CA THR A 267 3.46 10.35 -3.29
C THR A 267 3.57 11.03 -4.66
N GLY A 268 3.39 10.27 -5.75
CA GLY A 268 3.65 10.73 -7.12
C GLY A 268 5.12 11.05 -7.39
N ARG A 269 6.05 10.73 -6.47
CA ARG A 269 7.46 11.09 -6.60
C ARG A 269 8.22 10.06 -7.41
N THR A 270 9.14 10.53 -8.24
CA THR A 270 10.11 9.66 -8.92
C THR A 270 11.12 9.12 -7.92
N THR A 271 11.19 7.80 -7.76
CA THR A 271 12.14 7.11 -6.86
C THR A 271 13.41 6.68 -7.58
N ARG A 272 13.31 6.37 -8.89
CA ARG A 272 14.43 5.91 -9.71
C ARG A 272 14.37 6.53 -11.09
N HIS A 273 15.53 6.80 -11.69
CA HIS A 273 15.65 7.33 -13.04
C HIS A 273 16.83 6.71 -13.76
N PHE A 274 16.62 6.30 -15.00
CA PHE A 274 17.64 5.83 -15.91
C PHE A 274 17.46 6.48 -17.28
N SER A 275 18.58 6.67 -17.98
CA SER A 275 18.60 7.29 -19.29
C SER A 275 19.58 6.55 -20.21
N GLY A 276 19.12 6.21 -21.41
CA GLY A 276 19.87 5.46 -22.42
C GLY A 276 19.66 5.99 -23.84
N LYS A 277 20.42 5.43 -24.79
CA LYS A 277 20.25 5.67 -26.22
C LYS A 277 19.89 4.35 -26.91
N THR A 278 19.02 4.42 -27.92
CA THR A 278 18.57 3.26 -28.70
C THR A 278 18.70 3.52 -30.20
N GLY A 279 18.85 2.44 -30.97
CA GLY A 279 19.22 2.47 -32.38
C GLY A 279 18.11 2.99 -33.31
N ALA A 280 16.88 2.50 -33.11
CA ALA A 280 15.64 2.97 -33.73
C ALA A 280 14.51 2.03 -33.31
N GLY A 281 13.34 2.55 -32.91
CA GLY A 281 12.14 1.72 -32.84
C GLY A 281 11.01 2.25 -31.96
N ASP A 282 9.83 1.71 -32.25
CA ASP A 282 8.54 2.10 -31.69
C ASP A 282 8.00 1.05 -30.69
N GLY A 283 8.73 -0.06 -30.49
CA GLY A 283 8.29 -1.24 -29.74
C GLY A 283 8.97 -1.41 -28.37
N GLU A 284 9.01 -0.35 -27.57
CA GLU A 284 9.57 -0.41 -26.21
C GLU A 284 8.59 -1.08 -25.25
N SER A 285 9.07 -2.02 -24.44
CA SER A 285 8.30 -2.61 -23.34
C SER A 285 9.06 -2.41 -22.05
N VAL A 286 8.34 -2.07 -20.99
CA VAL A 286 8.89 -1.94 -19.64
C VAL A 286 8.17 -2.95 -18.77
N LEU A 287 8.92 -3.65 -17.91
CA LEU A 287 8.37 -4.60 -16.96
C LEU A 287 8.99 -4.37 -15.58
N HIS A 288 8.13 -4.08 -14.60
CA HIS A 288 8.52 -3.95 -13.21
C HIS A 288 8.46 -5.32 -12.51
N LEU A 289 9.55 -5.77 -11.91
CA LEU A 289 9.62 -7.05 -11.18
C LEU A 289 9.65 -6.88 -9.66
N GLY A 290 9.62 -5.64 -9.19
CA GLY A 290 9.69 -5.29 -7.76
C GLY A 290 11.01 -4.57 -7.55
N ASP A 291 12.03 -5.30 -7.14
CA ASP A 291 13.36 -4.69 -6.96
C ASP A 291 14.07 -4.38 -8.28
N GLU A 292 13.60 -4.97 -9.38
CA GLU A 292 14.22 -4.89 -10.70
C GLU A 292 13.27 -4.33 -11.76
N ILE A 293 13.85 -3.71 -12.79
CA ILE A 293 13.12 -3.24 -13.97
C ILE A 293 13.82 -3.78 -15.21
N ILE A 294 13.05 -4.43 -16.07
CA ILE A 294 13.51 -4.96 -17.35
C ILE A 294 12.88 -4.13 -18.47
N VAL A 295 13.69 -3.81 -19.47
CA VAL A 295 13.26 -3.07 -20.65
C VAL A 295 13.59 -3.87 -21.90
N ARG A 296 12.61 -4.03 -22.80
CA ARG A 296 12.85 -4.46 -24.18
C ARG A 296 13.03 -3.22 -25.04
N LEU A 297 14.20 -3.07 -25.65
CA LEU A 297 14.50 -2.00 -26.58
C LEU A 297 14.66 -2.58 -27.97
N GLN A 298 14.02 -1.94 -28.95
CA GLN A 298 14.23 -2.27 -30.35
C GLN A 298 15.49 -1.55 -30.85
N GLU A 299 16.48 -2.30 -31.33
CA GLU A 299 17.71 -1.74 -31.90
C GLU A 299 17.60 -1.56 -33.41
N THR A 300 16.96 -2.52 -34.08
CA THR A 300 16.62 -2.51 -35.51
C THR A 300 15.27 -3.20 -35.70
N TYR A 301 14.74 -3.21 -36.93
CA TYR A 301 13.46 -3.86 -37.24
C TYR A 301 13.35 -5.33 -36.77
N LYS A 302 14.48 -6.04 -36.57
CA LYS A 302 14.50 -7.46 -36.19
C LYS A 302 15.30 -7.79 -34.93
N HIS A 303 16.01 -6.81 -34.38
CA HIS A 303 16.89 -7.02 -33.24
C HIS A 303 16.39 -6.24 -32.05
N TYR A 304 16.19 -6.98 -30.96
CA TYR A 304 15.82 -6.44 -29.67
C TYR A 304 16.99 -6.63 -28.72
N ARG A 305 17.11 -5.70 -27.78
CA ARG A 305 18.01 -5.77 -26.66
C ARG A 305 17.20 -5.74 -25.39
N ILE A 306 17.53 -6.64 -24.46
CA ILE A 306 16.94 -6.65 -23.13
C ILE A 306 17.92 -5.97 -22.18
N ILE A 307 17.44 -4.99 -21.42
CA ILE A 307 18.25 -4.26 -20.44
C ILE A 307 17.61 -4.43 -19.07
N ARG A 308 18.39 -4.93 -18.11
CA ARG A 308 18.11 -4.80 -16.69
C ARG A 308 18.61 -3.43 -16.26
N VAL A 309 17.72 -2.59 -15.76
CA VAL A 309 18.03 -1.19 -15.44
C VAL A 309 18.30 -0.99 -13.95
N PHE A 310 17.73 -1.85 -13.11
CA PHE A 310 17.91 -1.85 -11.66
C PHE A 310 17.97 -3.30 -11.12
N PRO A 311 18.72 -3.56 -10.03
CA PRO A 311 19.59 -2.62 -9.30
C PRO A 311 20.86 -2.24 -10.07
N ASP A 312 21.36 -3.14 -10.93
CA ASP A 312 22.53 -2.90 -11.77
C ASP A 312 22.14 -2.78 -13.25
N HIS A 313 22.84 -1.91 -13.97
CA HIS A 313 22.66 -1.77 -15.41
C HIS A 313 23.37 -2.91 -16.14
N GLN A 314 22.59 -3.79 -16.76
CA GLN A 314 23.09 -4.96 -17.45
C GLN A 314 22.36 -5.21 -18.77
N SER A 315 23.14 -5.45 -19.82
CA SER A 315 22.63 -5.85 -21.12
C SER A 315 22.52 -7.35 -21.19
N LEU A 316 21.31 -7.87 -21.41
CA LEU A 316 21.05 -9.27 -21.70
C LEU A 316 20.89 -9.36 -23.22
N CYS A 317 21.90 -9.85 -23.94
CA CYS A 317 21.84 -9.99 -25.40
C CYS A 317 20.98 -11.21 -25.77
N PRO A 318 19.77 -11.02 -26.34
CA PRO A 318 18.91 -12.15 -26.67
C PRO A 318 19.23 -12.73 -28.05
N PRO A 319 18.78 -13.96 -28.36
CA PRO A 319 18.62 -14.38 -29.75
C PRO A 319 17.66 -13.43 -30.49
N SER A 320 17.78 -13.37 -31.82
CA SER A 320 16.95 -12.51 -32.67
C SER A 320 15.45 -12.75 -32.45
N GLU A 321 14.65 -11.68 -32.54
CA GLU A 321 13.17 -11.67 -32.49
C GLU A 321 12.58 -12.10 -31.12
N LEU A 322 12.11 -11.13 -30.33
CA LEU A 322 11.43 -11.33 -29.05
C LEU A 322 10.04 -10.71 -29.05
N SER A 323 9.07 -11.41 -28.46
CA SER A 323 7.72 -10.91 -28.15
C SER A 323 7.77 -9.89 -27.00
N ASP A 324 6.58 -9.47 -26.55
CA ASP A 324 6.45 -8.71 -25.31
C ASP A 324 6.96 -9.48 -24.10
N ILE A 325 7.46 -8.75 -23.11
CA ILE A 325 7.93 -9.29 -21.84
C ILE A 325 6.73 -9.46 -20.89
N ARG A 326 6.63 -10.61 -20.22
CA ARG A 326 5.62 -10.89 -19.19
C ARG A 326 6.27 -11.28 -17.87
N ARG A 327 5.59 -11.00 -16.76
CA ARG A 327 6.08 -11.26 -15.40
C ARG A 327 5.91 -12.73 -15.02
N LEU A 328 6.92 -13.30 -14.37
CA LEU A 328 6.86 -14.57 -13.65
C LEU A 328 6.86 -14.34 -12.13
N SER A 329 6.63 -15.39 -11.35
CA SER A 329 6.67 -15.36 -9.88
C SER A 329 7.96 -14.75 -9.34
N ALA A 330 9.08 -14.99 -10.02
CA ALA A 330 10.39 -14.50 -9.66
C ALA A 330 11.17 -14.13 -10.92
N GLY A 331 10.63 -13.37 -11.87
CA GLY A 331 11.39 -13.02 -13.08
C GLY A 331 10.52 -12.57 -14.23
N ALA A 332 11.00 -12.79 -15.45
CA ALA A 332 10.23 -12.50 -16.65
C ALA A 332 10.39 -13.57 -17.74
N VAL A 333 9.42 -13.62 -18.65
CA VAL A 333 9.42 -14.49 -19.82
C VAL A 333 9.07 -13.71 -21.08
N MET A 334 9.70 -14.10 -22.18
CA MET A 334 9.42 -13.65 -23.55
C MET A 334 9.32 -14.87 -24.45
N ILE A 335 8.55 -14.76 -25.53
CA ILE A 335 8.58 -15.70 -26.64
C ILE A 335 9.61 -15.22 -27.66
N SER A 336 10.39 -16.13 -28.22
CA SER A 336 11.21 -15.92 -29.40
C SER A 336 10.75 -16.82 -30.54
N SER A 337 11.24 -16.60 -31.75
CA SER A 337 10.94 -17.49 -32.89
C SER A 337 11.38 -18.94 -32.69
N THR A 338 12.23 -19.21 -31.71
CA THR A 338 12.87 -20.51 -31.49
C THR A 338 12.47 -21.18 -30.16
N GLY A 339 11.91 -20.43 -29.20
CA GLY A 339 11.63 -20.92 -27.85
C GLY A 339 11.22 -19.80 -26.88
N LEU A 340 11.17 -20.11 -25.59
CA LEU A 340 10.98 -19.13 -24.52
C LEU A 340 12.32 -18.61 -24.00
N ALA A 341 12.40 -17.31 -23.74
CA ALA A 341 13.53 -16.68 -23.08
C ALA A 341 13.11 -16.18 -21.70
N PHE A 342 13.87 -16.54 -20.68
CA PHE A 342 13.63 -16.24 -19.28
C PHE A 342 14.69 -15.26 -18.77
N ALA A 343 14.23 -14.17 -18.16
CA ALA A 343 15.09 -13.28 -17.39
C ALA A 343 14.92 -13.60 -15.91
N ASP A 344 15.78 -14.48 -15.41
CA ASP A 344 15.81 -14.87 -14.00
C ASP A 344 16.41 -13.71 -13.15
N PRO A 345 16.05 -13.56 -11.85
CA PRO A 345 16.47 -12.43 -11.02
C PRO A 345 17.97 -12.48 -10.78
N GLY A 346 18.64 -11.33 -10.86
CA GLY A 346 20.09 -11.22 -10.75
C GLY A 346 20.93 -11.98 -11.81
N ALA A 347 20.31 -12.72 -12.73
CA ALA A 347 21.03 -13.45 -13.77
C ALA A 347 21.62 -12.51 -14.83
N ASP A 348 22.84 -12.82 -15.27
CA ASP A 348 23.58 -12.06 -16.27
C ASP A 348 23.29 -12.47 -17.71
N GLN A 349 22.60 -13.60 -17.89
CA GLN A 349 22.21 -14.15 -19.16
C GLN A 349 20.75 -14.58 -19.13
N LEU A 350 20.11 -14.60 -20.30
CA LEU A 350 18.79 -15.18 -20.45
C LEU A 350 18.89 -16.70 -20.44
N ARG A 351 18.08 -17.35 -19.61
CA ARG A 351 17.86 -18.80 -19.72
C ARG A 351 16.91 -19.05 -20.88
N TYR A 352 17.18 -20.06 -21.68
CA TYR A 352 16.45 -20.31 -22.92
C TYR A 352 15.91 -21.73 -22.96
N GLU A 353 14.61 -21.86 -23.22
CA GLU A 353 13.91 -23.14 -23.36
C GLU A 353 13.38 -23.28 -24.79
N PRO A 354 14.00 -24.13 -25.64
CA PRO A 354 13.56 -24.29 -27.02
C PRO A 354 12.14 -24.87 -27.08
N PHE A 355 11.38 -24.49 -28.09
CA PHE A 355 10.09 -25.16 -28.33
C PHE A 355 10.32 -26.64 -28.65
N PRO A 356 9.40 -27.53 -28.20
CA PRO A 356 9.42 -28.91 -28.68
C PRO A 356 9.33 -28.86 -30.20
N ARG A 357 10.41 -29.26 -30.89
CA ARG A 357 10.46 -29.20 -32.35
C ARG A 357 9.19 -29.87 -32.88
N PRO A 358 8.34 -29.15 -33.62
CA PRO A 358 7.22 -29.80 -34.27
C PRO A 358 7.80 -30.91 -35.16
N GLY A 359 7.19 -32.10 -35.11
CA GLY A 359 7.77 -33.33 -35.65
C GLY A 359 8.34 -33.16 -37.07
N GLU A 360 9.35 -33.96 -37.44
CA GLU A 360 10.24 -33.87 -38.61
C GLU A 360 9.70 -33.36 -39.97
N LYS A 361 8.39 -33.27 -40.17
CA LYS A 361 7.73 -32.80 -41.39
C LYS A 361 7.74 -31.29 -41.62
N GLN A 362 8.32 -30.48 -40.73
CA GLN A 362 8.27 -29.01 -40.82
C GLN A 362 9.61 -28.35 -41.23
N ARG A 363 10.49 -29.07 -41.93
CA ARG A 363 11.78 -28.55 -42.44
C ARG A 363 11.66 -27.51 -43.57
N ASP A 364 10.46 -27.31 -44.13
CA ASP A 364 10.26 -26.48 -45.33
C ASP A 364 9.68 -25.08 -45.06
N LEU A 365 9.51 -24.67 -43.79
CA LEU A 365 9.08 -23.30 -43.50
C LEU A 365 10.24 -22.32 -43.70
N THR A 366 10.12 -21.43 -44.69
CA THR A 366 11.07 -20.35 -44.91
C THR A 366 10.98 -19.32 -43.76
N PRO A 367 12.08 -18.66 -43.38
CA PRO A 367 12.09 -17.61 -42.35
C PRO A 367 11.04 -16.50 -42.57
N SER A 368 10.59 -16.29 -43.81
CA SER A 368 9.53 -15.34 -44.15
C SER A 368 8.14 -15.69 -43.60
N THR A 369 7.84 -16.97 -43.35
CA THR A 369 6.54 -17.41 -42.77
C THR A 369 6.49 -17.33 -41.25
N VAL A 370 7.63 -17.15 -40.59
CA VAL A 370 7.71 -16.94 -39.14
C VAL A 370 7.21 -15.54 -38.76
N TYR A 371 7.21 -14.59 -39.71
CA TYR A 371 6.71 -13.22 -39.50
C TYR A 371 5.20 -13.12 -39.30
N GLU A 372 4.43 -14.16 -39.65
CA GLU A 372 2.99 -14.25 -39.41
C GLU A 372 2.66 -15.07 -38.16
N ALA A 373 3.66 -15.52 -37.40
CA ALA A 373 3.40 -16.20 -36.14
C ALA A 373 2.88 -15.16 -35.13
N SER A 374 1.57 -15.11 -35.02
CA SER A 374 0.87 -14.39 -33.97
C SER A 374 1.25 -14.97 -32.61
N PHE A 375 2.13 -14.26 -31.89
CA PHE A 375 2.54 -14.63 -30.54
C PHE A 375 1.62 -13.99 -29.51
N ALA A 376 0.91 -14.82 -28.75
CA ALA A 376 0.25 -14.40 -27.52
C ALA A 376 1.00 -15.01 -26.34
N LEU A 377 1.21 -14.25 -25.27
CA LEU A 377 1.90 -14.70 -24.07
C LEU A 377 1.16 -14.18 -22.85
N THR A 378 0.78 -15.08 -21.94
CA THR A 378 0.21 -14.71 -20.65
C THR A 378 0.78 -15.59 -19.54
N THR A 379 0.68 -15.10 -18.32
CA THR A 379 1.32 -15.68 -17.15
C THR A 379 0.35 -15.62 -15.98
N LEU A 380 0.35 -16.66 -15.14
CA LEU A 380 -0.32 -16.68 -13.85
C LEU A 380 0.74 -16.91 -12.76
N PRO A 381 1.42 -15.85 -12.29
CA PRO A 381 2.57 -15.97 -11.40
C PRO A 381 2.27 -16.75 -10.11
N GLU A 382 1.09 -16.58 -9.53
CA GLU A 382 0.67 -17.28 -8.31
C GLU A 382 0.66 -18.81 -8.46
N SER A 383 0.30 -19.29 -9.66
CA SER A 383 0.29 -20.72 -9.98
C SER A 383 1.51 -21.17 -10.77
N ARG A 384 2.45 -20.24 -11.04
CA ARG A 384 3.67 -20.48 -11.81
C ARG A 384 3.38 -21.10 -13.17
N LEU A 385 2.34 -20.61 -13.85
CA LEU A 385 1.92 -21.06 -15.17
C LEU A 385 2.23 -20.02 -16.23
N ILE A 386 2.58 -20.50 -17.42
CA ILE A 386 2.82 -19.71 -18.63
C ILE A 386 1.94 -20.31 -19.73
N ALA A 387 1.14 -19.49 -20.38
CA ALA A 387 0.39 -19.88 -21.57
C ALA A 387 0.82 -19.05 -22.77
N PHE A 388 0.99 -19.68 -23.92
CA PHE A 388 1.37 -18.99 -25.14
C PHE A 388 0.78 -19.63 -26.40
N VAL A 389 0.63 -18.84 -27.47
CA VAL A 389 0.27 -19.32 -28.81
C VAL A 389 1.51 -19.41 -29.67
N TYR A 390 1.70 -20.56 -30.31
CA TYR A 390 2.76 -20.82 -31.29
C TYR A 390 2.21 -21.70 -32.42
N HIS A 391 2.36 -21.26 -33.67
CA HIS A 391 1.88 -21.98 -34.86
C HIS A 391 0.43 -22.53 -34.75
N TRP A 392 -0.52 -21.69 -34.30
CA TRP A 392 -1.95 -22.05 -34.16
C TRP A 392 -2.25 -23.12 -33.09
N GLU A 393 -1.25 -23.46 -32.28
CA GLU A 393 -1.43 -24.23 -31.05
C GLU A 393 -1.23 -23.29 -29.88
N PHE A 394 -2.06 -23.44 -28.85
CA PHE A 394 -1.73 -22.85 -27.55
C PHE A 394 -1.11 -23.92 -26.65
N HIS A 395 -0.12 -23.51 -25.89
CA HIS A 395 0.61 -24.32 -24.94
C HIS A 395 0.45 -23.74 -23.55
N VAL A 396 0.38 -24.59 -22.53
CA VAL A 396 0.50 -24.19 -21.13
C VAL A 396 1.61 -25.02 -20.48
N LEU A 397 2.55 -24.35 -19.80
CA LEU A 397 3.67 -24.98 -19.11
C LEU A 397 3.92 -24.32 -17.74
N SER A 398 4.70 -25.00 -16.90
CA SER A 398 5.20 -24.43 -15.65
C SER A 398 6.36 -23.47 -15.90
N GLU A 399 6.60 -22.53 -14.99
CA GLU A 399 7.76 -21.61 -15.06
C GLU A 399 9.13 -22.29 -15.18
N SER A 400 9.25 -23.55 -14.74
CA SER A 400 10.48 -24.33 -14.91
C SER A 400 10.74 -24.76 -16.35
N GLY A 401 9.78 -24.62 -17.28
CA GLY A 401 9.91 -25.06 -18.67
C GLY A 401 9.88 -26.59 -18.86
N GLU A 402 10.03 -27.38 -17.80
CA GLU A 402 10.27 -28.83 -17.87
C GLU A 402 9.10 -29.66 -18.39
N LYS A 403 7.88 -29.12 -18.41
CA LYS A 403 6.70 -29.89 -18.84
C LYS A 403 5.62 -29.03 -19.46
N VAL A 404 5.31 -29.32 -20.72
CA VAL A 404 4.06 -28.89 -21.33
C VAL A 404 2.92 -29.62 -20.62
N LEU A 405 2.17 -28.88 -19.83
CA LEU A 405 1.00 -29.39 -19.11
C LEU A 405 -0.13 -29.66 -20.10
N HIS A 406 -0.23 -28.81 -21.12
CA HIS A 406 -1.39 -28.76 -22.02
C HIS A 406 -1.03 -28.27 -23.43
N THR A 407 -1.69 -28.82 -24.44
CA THR A 407 -1.63 -28.34 -25.83
C THR A 407 -2.95 -28.60 -26.53
N ALA A 408 -3.42 -27.64 -27.33
CA ALA A 408 -4.56 -27.85 -28.22
C ALA A 408 -4.38 -27.06 -29.53
N LYS A 409 -4.81 -27.68 -30.63
CA LYS A 409 -4.90 -27.02 -31.94
C LYS A 409 -6.15 -26.17 -31.98
N TRP A 410 -6.01 -24.94 -32.44
CA TRP A 410 -7.15 -24.11 -32.80
C TRP A 410 -7.43 -24.26 -34.31
N GLN A 411 -8.69 -24.53 -34.65
CA GLN A 411 -9.17 -24.73 -36.02
C GLN A 411 -9.74 -23.41 -36.54
N ASP A 412 -8.87 -22.49 -36.97
CA ASP A 412 -9.28 -21.58 -38.02
C ASP A 412 -8.11 -21.26 -38.93
N LYS A 413 -8.31 -21.45 -40.24
CA LYS A 413 -7.29 -21.25 -41.27
C LYS A 413 -7.59 -20.05 -42.17
N ASN A 414 -8.79 -19.49 -42.04
CA ASN A 414 -9.33 -18.60 -43.07
C ASN A 414 -9.51 -17.16 -42.63
N ASP A 415 -9.47 -16.87 -41.32
CA ASP A 415 -9.67 -15.50 -40.83
C ASP A 415 -8.33 -14.80 -40.56
N GLY A 416 -8.20 -13.62 -41.16
CA GLY A 416 -6.96 -12.88 -41.33
C GLY A 416 -6.21 -12.53 -40.03
N GLN A 417 -4.90 -12.40 -40.21
CA GLN A 417 -3.81 -11.66 -39.53
C GLN A 417 -3.89 -11.15 -38.07
N TYR A 418 -4.95 -11.33 -37.29
CA TYR A 418 -4.99 -10.79 -35.92
C TYR A 418 -4.36 -11.74 -34.93
N SER A 419 -3.38 -11.24 -34.16
CA SER A 419 -2.80 -12.04 -33.08
C SER A 419 -3.82 -12.24 -31.97
N PRO A 420 -4.06 -13.47 -31.49
CA PRO A 420 -4.96 -13.67 -30.37
C PRO A 420 -4.37 -13.04 -29.10
N ALA A 421 -5.19 -12.84 -28.08
CA ALA A 421 -4.72 -12.59 -26.73
C ALA A 421 -5.08 -13.76 -25.82
N LEU A 422 -4.31 -13.98 -24.77
CA LEU A 422 -4.53 -15.04 -23.80
C LEU A 422 -4.68 -14.43 -22.41
N SER A 423 -5.64 -14.89 -21.61
CA SER A 423 -5.80 -14.44 -20.21
C SER A 423 -6.11 -15.62 -19.32
N PHE A 424 -5.43 -15.75 -18.17
CA PHE A 424 -5.83 -16.73 -17.17
C PHE A 424 -7.04 -16.22 -16.39
N LEU A 425 -8.10 -17.01 -16.32
CA LEU A 425 -9.26 -16.74 -15.46
C LEU A 425 -9.10 -17.43 -14.09
N SER A 426 -8.32 -18.52 -14.05
CA SER A 426 -7.95 -19.22 -12.83
C SER A 426 -6.76 -20.14 -13.11
N PRO A 427 -6.21 -20.83 -12.09
CA PRO A 427 -5.21 -21.89 -12.31
C PRO A 427 -5.71 -23.04 -13.19
N ARG A 428 -7.02 -23.14 -13.41
CA ARG A 428 -7.68 -24.22 -14.16
C ARG A 428 -8.42 -23.74 -15.39
N SER A 429 -8.45 -22.43 -15.66
CA SER A 429 -9.20 -21.89 -16.79
C SER A 429 -8.44 -20.79 -17.52
N LEU A 430 -8.44 -20.88 -18.84
CA LEU A 430 -7.75 -19.97 -19.76
C LEU A 430 -8.76 -19.43 -20.77
N ALA A 431 -8.72 -18.13 -20.99
CA ALA A 431 -9.46 -17.46 -22.05
C ALA A 431 -8.54 -17.21 -23.25
N LEU A 432 -9.00 -17.60 -24.43
CA LEU A 432 -8.39 -17.27 -25.72
C LEU A 432 -9.29 -16.25 -26.43
N HIS A 433 -8.75 -15.06 -26.65
CA HIS A 433 -9.47 -13.93 -27.22
C HIS A 433 -9.07 -13.74 -28.68
N HIS A 434 -10.07 -13.77 -29.54
CA HIS A 434 -9.97 -13.53 -30.97
C HIS A 434 -10.54 -12.15 -31.29
N PHE A 435 -9.81 -11.41 -32.10
CA PHE A 435 -10.20 -10.09 -32.57
C PHE A 435 -10.32 -10.22 -34.09
N LEU A 436 -11.54 -10.28 -34.59
CA LEU A 436 -11.87 -10.44 -36.00
C LEU A 436 -12.32 -9.09 -36.57
N GLU A 437 -12.26 -8.91 -37.88
CA GLU A 437 -12.77 -7.67 -38.52
C GLU A 437 -14.27 -7.44 -38.19
N GLU A 438 -15.04 -8.52 -38.11
CA GLU A 438 -16.49 -8.49 -37.86
C GLU A 438 -16.89 -8.54 -36.38
N GLY A 439 -15.92 -8.59 -35.45
CA GLY A 439 -16.22 -8.58 -34.01
C GLY A 439 -15.20 -9.33 -33.14
N HIS A 440 -15.53 -9.51 -31.87
CA HIS A 440 -14.69 -10.23 -30.93
C HIS A 440 -15.28 -11.62 -30.64
N GLN A 441 -14.42 -12.61 -30.45
CA GLN A 441 -14.83 -13.93 -29.98
C GLN A 441 -13.91 -14.32 -28.82
N THR A 442 -14.48 -14.90 -27.76
CA THR A 442 -13.68 -15.47 -26.66
C THR A 442 -14.01 -16.93 -26.45
N GLU A 443 -12.99 -17.77 -26.40
CA GLU A 443 -13.09 -19.18 -26.04
C GLU A 443 -12.57 -19.42 -24.63
N ILE A 444 -13.34 -20.14 -23.82
CA ILE A 444 -12.92 -20.56 -22.47
C ILE A 444 -12.48 -22.01 -22.51
N TRP A 445 -11.30 -22.26 -21.97
CA TRP A 445 -10.65 -23.57 -21.94
C TRP A 445 -10.40 -23.99 -20.49
N GLU A 446 -10.87 -25.18 -20.14
CA GLU A 446 -10.55 -25.82 -18.84
C GLU A 446 -9.27 -26.64 -18.95
N LEU A 447 -8.44 -26.56 -17.91
CA LEU A 447 -7.12 -27.15 -17.77
C LEU A 447 -7.14 -28.19 -16.64
N PRO A 448 -7.66 -29.41 -16.89
CA PRO A 448 -7.73 -30.44 -15.86
C PRO A 448 -6.32 -30.92 -15.47
N ALA A 449 -6.04 -31.09 -14.18
CA ALA A 449 -4.71 -31.46 -13.67
C ALA A 449 -4.07 -32.72 -14.32
N LYS A 450 -4.89 -33.60 -14.90
CA LYS A 450 -4.47 -34.79 -15.66
C LYS A 450 -5.37 -34.96 -16.89
N GLY A 451 -5.19 -34.16 -17.93
CA GLY A 451 -5.97 -34.28 -19.15
C GLY A 451 -5.57 -33.31 -20.25
N ARG A 452 -6.20 -33.50 -21.42
CA ARG A 452 -6.12 -32.50 -22.50
C ARG A 452 -7.03 -31.32 -22.14
N PRO A 453 -6.63 -30.09 -22.48
CA PRO A 453 -7.54 -28.95 -22.41
C PRO A 453 -8.83 -29.24 -23.16
N ASN A 454 -9.95 -28.75 -22.62
CA ASN A 454 -11.22 -28.80 -23.32
C ASN A 454 -11.85 -27.42 -23.37
N ARG A 455 -12.32 -27.04 -24.56
CA ARG A 455 -13.09 -25.81 -24.74
C ARG A 455 -14.46 -26.00 -24.11
N THR A 456 -14.76 -25.24 -23.07
CA THR A 456 -16.02 -25.34 -22.31
C THR A 456 -17.04 -24.29 -22.71
N ALA A 457 -16.59 -23.16 -23.23
CA ALA A 457 -17.47 -22.12 -23.75
C ALA A 457 -16.86 -21.40 -24.95
N LYS A 458 -17.74 -20.86 -25.79
CA LYS A 458 -17.42 -19.91 -26.87
C LYS A 458 -18.44 -18.78 -26.79
N HIS A 459 -17.95 -17.56 -26.82
CA HIS A 459 -18.75 -16.34 -26.76
C HIS A 459 -18.45 -15.49 -27.98
N GLU A 460 -19.50 -15.01 -28.64
CA GLU A 460 -19.43 -14.05 -29.76
C GLU A 460 -19.88 -12.68 -29.24
N GLY A 461 -19.25 -11.61 -29.70
CA GLY A 461 -19.53 -10.24 -29.30
C GLY A 461 -18.39 -9.59 -28.52
N ALA A 462 -18.53 -8.28 -28.23
CA ALA A 462 -17.52 -7.55 -27.48
C ALA A 462 -17.40 -8.15 -26.07
N VAL A 463 -16.17 -8.35 -25.62
CA VAL A 463 -15.90 -8.95 -24.30
C VAL A 463 -16.51 -8.10 -23.18
N LEU A 464 -16.56 -6.77 -23.32
CA LEU A 464 -17.19 -5.87 -22.34
C LEU A 464 -18.69 -6.15 -22.15
N ASP A 465 -19.40 -6.60 -23.19
CA ASP A 465 -20.83 -6.90 -23.10
C ASP A 465 -21.11 -8.09 -22.17
N ARG A 466 -20.13 -8.98 -22.03
CA ARG A 466 -20.26 -10.20 -21.23
C ARG A 466 -19.56 -10.11 -19.89
N TRP A 467 -18.40 -9.48 -19.86
CA TRP A 467 -17.60 -9.29 -18.67
C TRP A 467 -17.28 -7.80 -18.58
N PRO A 468 -18.13 -7.01 -17.92
CA PRO A 468 -17.82 -5.61 -17.63
C PRO A 468 -16.51 -5.54 -16.84
N LEU A 469 -15.77 -4.43 -16.96
CA LEU A 469 -14.42 -4.28 -16.36
C LEU A 469 -14.42 -4.55 -14.86
N GLU A 470 -15.53 -4.26 -14.18
CA GLU A 470 -15.75 -4.49 -12.76
C GLU A 470 -15.71 -5.98 -12.39
N GLU A 471 -16.08 -6.87 -13.31
CA GLU A 471 -16.03 -8.33 -13.14
C GLU A 471 -14.62 -8.91 -13.32
N TRP A 472 -13.66 -8.13 -13.83
CA TRP A 472 -12.29 -8.59 -14.05
C TRP A 472 -11.42 -8.49 -12.78
N THR A 473 -12.02 -8.08 -11.67
CA THR A 473 -11.34 -7.84 -10.39
C THR A 473 -10.66 -9.10 -9.88
N GLY A 474 -9.36 -8.99 -9.61
CA GLY A 474 -8.54 -10.09 -9.07
C GLY A 474 -8.10 -11.13 -10.11
N LEU A 475 -8.37 -10.91 -11.40
CA LEU A 475 -7.80 -11.73 -12.47
C LEU A 475 -6.49 -11.13 -12.98
N PRO A 476 -5.42 -11.93 -13.15
CA PRO A 476 -4.23 -11.48 -13.84
C PRO A 476 -4.55 -11.41 -15.33
N LEU A 477 -4.89 -10.21 -15.77
CA LEU A 477 -5.19 -9.93 -17.16
C LEU A 477 -3.91 -9.76 -17.97
N ASP A 478 -3.97 -10.24 -19.21
CA ASP A 478 -2.92 -9.94 -20.17
C ASP A 478 -3.00 -8.48 -20.63
N HIS A 479 -1.84 -7.83 -20.67
CA HIS A 479 -1.74 -6.41 -21.03
C HIS A 479 -2.25 -6.14 -22.46
N SER A 480 -1.96 -7.05 -23.40
CA SER A 480 -2.42 -6.91 -24.79
C SER A 480 -3.93 -7.12 -24.90
N PHE A 481 -4.50 -8.05 -24.13
CA PHE A 481 -5.94 -8.19 -23.99
C PHE A 481 -6.57 -6.90 -23.45
N THR A 482 -6.10 -6.40 -22.30
CA THR A 482 -6.63 -5.17 -21.69
C THR A 482 -6.51 -3.97 -22.63
N ALA A 483 -5.37 -3.80 -23.30
CA ALA A 483 -5.16 -2.71 -24.25
C ALA A 483 -6.18 -2.74 -25.39
N ARG A 484 -6.40 -3.91 -26.01
CA ARG A 484 -7.37 -4.08 -27.09
C ARG A 484 -8.81 -3.89 -26.65
N MET A 485 -9.10 -4.20 -25.38
CA MET A 485 -10.43 -4.01 -24.83
C MET A 485 -10.75 -2.56 -24.49
N LEU A 486 -9.75 -1.80 -24.05
CA LEU A 486 -9.93 -0.41 -23.63
C LEU A 486 -9.76 0.60 -24.77
N SER A 487 -9.17 0.20 -25.89
CA SER A 487 -8.94 1.04 -27.07
C SER A 487 -9.78 0.59 -28.27
N PRO A 488 -10.96 1.19 -28.56
CA PRO A 488 -11.78 0.82 -29.71
C PRO A 488 -11.07 1.18 -31.02
N GLY A 489 -10.80 0.19 -31.87
CA GLY A 489 -10.29 0.38 -33.23
C GLY A 489 -9.39 -0.75 -33.75
N ALA A 490 -9.65 -1.23 -34.95
CA ALA A 490 -8.96 -2.37 -35.56
C ALA A 490 -7.52 -2.08 -36.04
N ASP A 491 -7.15 -0.81 -36.24
CA ASP A 491 -5.95 -0.44 -37.01
C ASP A 491 -4.67 -0.30 -36.18
N SER A 492 -4.74 -0.19 -34.85
CA SER A 492 -3.54 -0.27 -34.01
C SER A 492 -3.88 -0.63 -32.56
N ALA A 493 -3.64 -1.89 -32.19
CA ALA A 493 -3.74 -2.38 -30.80
C ALA A 493 -2.80 -1.65 -29.80
N HIS A 494 -2.01 -0.69 -30.28
CA HIS A 494 -1.01 0.05 -29.51
C HIS A 494 -1.31 1.56 -29.37
N SER A 495 -2.38 2.09 -30.00
CA SER A 495 -2.62 3.55 -30.00
C SER A 495 -4.06 4.01 -30.26
N GLY A 496 -5.07 3.17 -29.99
CA GLY A 496 -6.47 3.60 -30.08
C GLY A 496 -6.90 4.48 -28.89
N PRO A 497 -7.81 5.46 -29.10
CA PRO A 497 -8.35 6.27 -28.01
C PRO A 497 -9.07 5.40 -26.99
N ILE A 498 -9.06 5.76 -25.71
CA ILE A 498 -9.79 4.99 -24.69
C ILE A 498 -11.31 5.12 -24.88
N ASP A 499 -12.06 4.05 -24.59
CA ASP A 499 -13.52 4.07 -24.55
C ASP A 499 -14.05 5.22 -23.66
N LYS A 500 -14.94 6.04 -24.23
CA LYS A 500 -15.50 7.24 -23.59
C LYS A 500 -16.54 6.90 -22.51
N ASP A 501 -17.05 5.67 -22.51
CA ASP A 501 -18.09 5.23 -21.57
C ASP A 501 -17.53 4.91 -20.18
N LEU A 502 -16.21 4.95 -20.01
CA LEU A 502 -15.56 4.83 -18.72
C LEU A 502 -15.73 6.12 -17.91
N SER A 503 -16.84 6.20 -17.18
CA SER A 503 -17.26 7.37 -16.39
C SER A 503 -16.18 7.93 -15.45
N TRP A 504 -15.37 7.07 -14.83
CA TRP A 504 -14.29 7.48 -13.91
C TRP A 504 -13.02 7.97 -14.61
N LEU A 505 -12.91 7.79 -15.93
CA LEU A 505 -11.84 8.36 -16.73
C LEU A 505 -12.14 9.79 -17.20
N GLN A 506 -13.35 10.32 -17.03
CA GLN A 506 -13.62 11.69 -17.48
C GLN A 506 -12.79 12.70 -16.68
N SER A 507 -11.99 13.51 -17.37
CA SER A 507 -11.19 14.56 -16.72
C SER A 507 -12.13 15.51 -15.98
N PRO A 508 -11.91 15.80 -14.69
CA PRO A 508 -12.69 16.79 -13.96
C PRO A 508 -12.42 18.21 -14.47
N ASP A 509 -11.29 18.42 -15.17
CA ASP A 509 -10.94 19.69 -15.79
C ASP A 509 -11.56 19.79 -17.20
N PRO A 510 -12.54 20.70 -17.43
CA PRO A 510 -13.17 20.92 -18.73
C PRO A 510 -12.22 21.52 -19.77
N ASP A 511 -11.09 22.11 -19.35
CA ASP A 511 -10.06 22.65 -20.24
C ASP A 511 -8.98 21.61 -20.58
N SER A 512 -9.08 20.40 -20.00
CA SER A 512 -8.19 19.29 -20.32
C SER A 512 -8.36 18.88 -21.79
N PRO A 513 -7.25 18.53 -22.50
CA PRO A 513 -7.31 18.04 -23.87
C PRO A 513 -8.42 16.99 -24.05
N THR A 514 -9.12 17.08 -25.17
CA THR A 514 -10.28 16.23 -25.44
C THR A 514 -9.93 14.76 -25.22
N PRO A 515 -10.84 13.93 -24.65
CA PRO A 515 -10.60 12.51 -24.36
C PRO A 515 -10.06 11.68 -25.54
N ALA A 516 -10.19 12.18 -26.78
CA ALA A 516 -9.69 11.55 -28.00
C ALA A 516 -8.17 11.35 -28.05
N ASP A 517 -7.37 12.11 -27.27
CA ASP A 517 -5.91 12.00 -27.29
C ASP A 517 -5.33 11.16 -26.14
N ARG A 518 -6.19 10.50 -25.35
CA ARG A 518 -5.77 9.66 -24.24
C ARG A 518 -5.61 8.21 -24.69
N GLU A 519 -4.42 7.67 -24.47
CA GLU A 519 -4.04 6.29 -24.79
C GLU A 519 -3.89 5.46 -23.50
N PHE A 520 -4.27 4.18 -23.57
CA PHE A 520 -4.02 3.22 -22.50
C PHE A 520 -2.52 2.92 -22.39
N LEU A 521 -1.96 2.93 -21.16
CA LEU A 521 -0.58 2.50 -20.93
C LEU A 521 -0.48 1.16 -20.24
N ALA A 522 -1.13 0.99 -19.08
CA ALA A 522 -0.98 -0.20 -18.28
C ALA A 522 -2.14 -0.35 -17.29
N LEU A 523 -2.45 -1.59 -16.92
CA LEU A 523 -3.35 -1.92 -15.82
C LEU A 523 -2.53 -2.61 -14.71
N ALA A 524 -2.82 -2.29 -13.46
CA ALA A 524 -2.20 -3.00 -12.34
C ALA A 524 -2.61 -4.48 -12.34
N PRO A 525 -1.79 -5.38 -11.76
CA PRO A 525 -2.07 -6.82 -11.77
C PRO A 525 -3.45 -7.21 -11.22
N TRP A 526 -3.99 -6.39 -10.33
CA TRP A 526 -5.26 -6.61 -9.66
C TRP A 526 -6.44 -5.86 -10.29
N GLY A 527 -6.21 -5.09 -11.37
CA GLY A 527 -7.23 -4.29 -12.04
C GLY A 527 -7.70 -3.06 -11.26
N ASP A 528 -7.04 -2.71 -10.15
CA ASP A 528 -7.44 -1.63 -9.23
C ASP A 528 -6.83 -0.26 -9.57
N LYS A 529 -5.91 -0.21 -10.55
CA LYS A 529 -5.25 0.99 -11.03
C LYS A 529 -5.09 0.94 -12.54
N LEU A 530 -5.31 2.08 -13.18
CA LEU A 530 -5.14 2.25 -14.62
C LEU A 530 -4.17 3.39 -14.90
N ALA A 531 -3.12 3.14 -15.65
CA ALA A 531 -2.24 4.17 -16.20
C ALA A 531 -2.68 4.51 -17.62
N THR A 532 -2.84 5.80 -17.88
CA THR A 532 -3.11 6.37 -19.19
C THR A 532 -2.06 7.41 -19.55
N ILE A 533 -1.96 7.76 -20.83
CA ILE A 533 -1.10 8.84 -21.30
C ILE A 533 -1.87 9.76 -22.23
N THR A 534 -1.67 11.06 -22.04
CA THR A 534 -2.21 12.09 -22.93
C THR A 534 -1.06 12.87 -23.53
N ARG A 535 -1.01 12.97 -24.85
CA ARG A 535 0.06 13.72 -25.54
C ARG A 535 -0.19 15.22 -25.40
N VAL A 536 0.82 15.97 -24.95
CA VAL A 536 0.73 17.43 -24.76
C VAL A 536 1.97 18.12 -25.33
N GLY A 537 1.85 18.60 -26.56
CA GLY A 537 2.95 19.22 -27.30
C GLY A 537 4.09 18.23 -27.58
N ALA A 538 5.30 18.54 -27.12
CA ALA A 538 6.48 17.69 -27.29
C ALA A 538 6.67 16.63 -26.18
N GLY A 539 5.83 16.65 -25.15
CA GLY A 539 5.86 15.66 -24.06
C GLY A 539 4.50 14.99 -23.91
N SER A 540 4.36 14.24 -22.83
CA SER A 540 3.09 13.59 -22.50
C SER A 540 2.83 13.66 -21.00
N ILE A 541 1.56 13.59 -20.63
CA ILE A 541 1.12 13.52 -19.25
C ILE A 541 0.68 12.08 -19.01
N CYS A 542 1.37 11.38 -18.11
CA CYS A 542 0.93 10.09 -17.59
C CYS A 542 -0.02 10.34 -16.42
N GLU A 543 -1.17 9.69 -16.45
CA GLU A 543 -2.18 9.77 -15.41
C GLU A 543 -2.41 8.36 -14.85
N VAL A 544 -2.34 8.20 -13.54
CA VAL A 544 -2.67 6.95 -12.85
C VAL A 544 -3.99 7.14 -12.11
N HIS A 545 -5.02 6.47 -12.59
CA HIS A 545 -6.37 6.48 -12.05
C HIS A 545 -6.54 5.37 -11.03
N ILE A 546 -6.98 5.74 -9.84
CA ILE A 546 -7.05 4.86 -8.67
C ILE A 546 -8.36 5.10 -7.92
N PRO A 547 -9.51 4.66 -8.49
CA PRO A 547 -10.82 5.13 -8.06
C PRO A 547 -11.15 4.71 -6.61
N HIS A 548 -10.71 3.54 -6.18
CA HIS A 548 -11.22 2.90 -4.96
C HIS A 548 -10.21 2.87 -3.79
N LEU A 549 -8.91 2.84 -4.05
CA LEU A 549 -7.92 2.70 -2.98
C LEU A 549 -7.82 3.90 -2.03
N PRO A 550 -8.02 5.17 -2.45
CA PRO A 550 -8.04 6.29 -1.50
C PRO A 550 -9.18 6.17 -0.49
N SER A 551 -10.37 5.74 -0.93
CA SER A 551 -11.47 5.41 -0.03
C SER A 551 -11.14 4.23 0.89
N ALA A 552 -10.39 3.23 0.42
CA ALA A 552 -9.95 2.11 1.26
C ALA A 552 -8.98 2.58 2.33
N ARG A 553 -8.03 3.43 1.95
CA ARG A 553 -7.08 4.07 2.86
C ARG A 553 -7.80 4.87 3.92
N GLU A 554 -8.71 5.76 3.52
CA GLU A 554 -9.57 6.52 4.45
C GLU A 554 -10.31 5.58 5.41
N LEU A 555 -10.86 4.46 4.88
CA LEU A 555 -11.57 3.46 5.68
C LEU A 555 -10.68 2.85 6.79
N LEU A 556 -9.47 2.46 6.41
CA LEU A 556 -8.50 1.76 7.26
C LEU A 556 -7.75 2.68 8.23
N GLU A 557 -7.53 3.95 7.86
CA GLU A 557 -6.83 4.95 8.69
C GLU A 557 -7.72 5.61 9.74
N GLN A 558 -9.03 5.72 9.49
CA GLN A 558 -9.92 6.36 10.47
C GLN A 558 -10.09 5.46 11.71
N PRO A 559 -10.10 6.05 12.91
CA PRO A 559 -10.44 5.33 14.13
C PRO A 559 -11.81 4.65 14.03
N LEU A 560 -11.89 3.38 14.46
CA LEU A 560 -13.16 2.64 14.57
C LEU A 560 -14.20 3.40 15.39
N LEU A 561 -13.76 4.23 16.34
CA LEU A 561 -14.62 5.07 17.17
C LEU A 561 -15.52 6.03 16.39
N HIS A 562 -15.05 6.52 15.23
CA HIS A 562 -15.76 7.49 14.40
C HIS A 562 -16.59 6.83 13.30
N ARG A 563 -16.63 5.50 13.27
CA ARG A 563 -17.40 4.75 12.28
C ARG A 563 -18.86 4.66 12.68
N GLY A 564 -19.73 4.49 11.70
CA GLY A 564 -21.15 4.22 11.87
C GLY A 564 -21.60 2.97 11.11
N PRO A 565 -22.86 2.52 11.30
CA PRO A 565 -23.40 1.32 10.64
C PRO A 565 -23.29 1.35 9.10
N GLN A 566 -23.39 2.53 8.48
CA GLN A 566 -23.22 2.71 7.04
C GLN A 566 -21.82 2.31 6.53
N ASP A 567 -20.79 2.37 7.38
CA ASP A 567 -19.43 2.00 7.01
C ASP A 567 -19.31 0.49 6.77
N VAL A 568 -20.11 -0.36 7.42
CA VAL A 568 -20.15 -1.81 7.14
C VAL A 568 -20.53 -2.05 5.67
N ARG A 569 -21.57 -1.35 5.20
CA ARG A 569 -22.02 -1.43 3.80
C ARG A 569 -20.94 -0.86 2.86
N ARG A 570 -20.37 0.30 3.19
CA ARG A 570 -19.31 0.93 2.39
C ARG A 570 -18.08 0.02 2.26
N VAL A 571 -17.65 -0.64 3.33
CA VAL A 571 -16.54 -1.61 3.33
C VAL A 571 -16.87 -2.80 2.43
N ARG A 572 -18.06 -3.38 2.54
CA ARG A 572 -18.49 -4.51 1.69
C ARG A 572 -18.56 -4.14 0.21
N GLU A 573 -19.10 -2.96 -0.12
CA GLU A 573 -19.14 -2.44 -1.49
C GLU A 573 -17.75 -2.14 -2.05
N LEU A 574 -16.83 -1.66 -1.21
CA LEU A 574 -15.48 -1.36 -1.63
C LEU A 574 -14.65 -2.63 -1.84
N ARG A 575 -14.85 -3.63 -0.99
CA ARG A 575 -14.20 -4.95 -1.03
C ARG A 575 -14.48 -5.71 -2.33
N THR A 576 -15.61 -5.47 -3.01
CA THR A 576 -15.88 -6.08 -4.33
C THR A 576 -15.17 -5.37 -5.47
N LYS A 577 -14.75 -4.12 -5.27
CA LYS A 577 -14.11 -3.27 -6.30
C LYS A 577 -12.58 -3.24 -6.21
N ILE A 578 -12.01 -3.84 -5.17
CA ILE A 578 -10.56 -3.90 -4.96
C ILE A 578 -10.08 -5.31 -5.29
N GLY A 579 -9.15 -5.41 -6.23
CA GLY A 579 -8.53 -6.69 -6.58
C GLY A 579 -7.37 -7.09 -5.66
N ASP A 580 -6.66 -6.14 -5.02
CA ASP A 580 -5.50 -6.43 -4.18
C ASP A 580 -5.93 -7.27 -2.96
N PRO A 581 -5.49 -8.55 -2.86
CA PRO A 581 -5.96 -9.46 -1.82
C PRO A 581 -5.58 -8.98 -0.41
N ALA A 582 -4.44 -8.32 -0.23
CA ALA A 582 -4.03 -7.83 1.08
C ALA A 582 -4.94 -6.69 1.58
N VAL A 583 -5.42 -5.85 0.65
CA VAL A 583 -6.38 -4.78 0.97
C VAL A 583 -7.76 -5.36 1.25
N ARG A 584 -8.19 -6.38 0.50
CA ARG A 584 -9.46 -7.08 0.76
C ARG A 584 -9.45 -7.76 2.12
N ASP A 585 -8.37 -8.46 2.48
CA ASP A 585 -8.19 -9.07 3.80
C ASP A 585 -8.30 -8.03 4.92
N ALA A 586 -7.70 -6.85 4.74
CA ALA A 586 -7.80 -5.75 5.69
C ALA A 586 -9.22 -5.18 5.79
N LEU A 587 -9.92 -5.06 4.66
CA LEU A 587 -11.33 -4.65 4.64
C LEU A 587 -12.26 -5.70 5.27
N ASP A 588 -11.98 -6.98 5.10
CA ASP A 588 -12.73 -8.07 5.75
C ASP A 588 -12.54 -8.03 7.27
N LEU A 589 -11.32 -7.79 7.73
CA LEU A 589 -11.03 -7.58 9.14
C LEU A 589 -11.74 -6.33 9.69
N LEU A 590 -11.74 -5.23 8.93
CA LEU A 590 -12.47 -4.01 9.29
C LEU A 590 -13.98 -4.29 9.36
N ALA A 591 -14.55 -4.98 8.39
CA ALA A 591 -15.97 -5.35 8.39
C ALA A 591 -16.34 -6.16 9.63
N ALA A 592 -15.53 -7.17 10.00
CA ALA A 592 -15.75 -7.95 11.21
C ALA A 592 -15.72 -7.09 12.49
N CYS A 593 -14.77 -6.13 12.58
CA CYS A 593 -14.72 -5.21 13.71
C CYS A 593 -15.96 -4.31 13.81
N LEU A 594 -16.44 -3.81 12.67
CA LEU A 594 -17.63 -2.95 12.61
C LEU A 594 -18.92 -3.74 12.88
N GLU A 595 -19.00 -4.97 12.38
CA GLU A 595 -20.14 -5.87 12.61
C GLU A 595 -20.25 -6.30 14.07
N GLU A 596 -19.16 -6.61 14.75
CA GLU A 596 -19.19 -6.87 16.20
C GLU A 596 -19.66 -5.62 16.96
N ARG A 597 -19.14 -4.44 16.57
CA ARG A 597 -19.47 -3.17 17.22
C ARG A 597 -20.93 -2.75 17.04
N PHE A 598 -21.52 -2.95 15.86
CA PHE A 598 -22.88 -2.47 15.55
C PHE A 598 -23.93 -3.59 15.47
N GLY A 599 -23.51 -4.85 15.37
CA GLY A 599 -24.39 -6.01 15.19
C GLY A 599 -25.13 -6.43 16.47
N GLY A 600 -24.68 -5.97 17.64
CA GLY A 600 -25.41 -6.14 18.90
C GLY A 600 -26.56 -5.14 19.09
N ASP A 601 -26.47 -3.95 18.48
CA ASP A 601 -27.30 -2.79 18.88
C ASP A 601 -28.58 -2.61 18.06
N ILE A 602 -28.77 -3.35 16.96
CA ILE A 602 -29.90 -3.15 16.04
C ILE A 602 -30.51 -4.50 15.64
N ALA A 603 -31.27 -5.11 16.55
CA ALA A 603 -32.27 -6.11 16.19
C ALA A 603 -33.53 -5.40 15.67
N LEU A 604 -33.49 -4.84 14.45
CA LEU A 604 -34.70 -4.45 13.71
C LEU A 604 -35.31 -5.70 13.09
N GLY A 605 -35.84 -6.59 13.93
CA GLY A 605 -36.51 -7.81 13.50
C GLY A 605 -37.95 -7.82 13.99
N SER A 606 -38.88 -8.19 13.11
CA SER A 606 -40.31 -8.40 13.38
C SER A 606 -40.60 -9.60 14.31
N GLY A 607 -39.60 -10.07 15.07
CA GLY A 607 -39.68 -11.23 15.95
C GLY A 607 -39.93 -10.80 17.40
N PRO A 608 -40.57 -11.65 18.22
CA PRO A 608 -40.78 -11.36 19.63
C PRO A 608 -39.44 -11.13 20.33
N VAL A 609 -39.29 -9.93 20.91
CA VAL A 609 -38.12 -9.50 21.68
C VAL A 609 -37.92 -10.48 22.84
N ALA A 610 -36.82 -11.24 22.81
CA ALA A 610 -36.42 -12.04 23.96
C ALA A 610 -35.97 -11.08 25.07
N ALA A 611 -36.62 -11.15 26.23
CA ALA A 611 -36.48 -10.21 27.35
C ALA A 611 -35.13 -10.29 28.13
N GLY A 612 -34.02 -10.51 27.43
CA GLY A 612 -32.68 -10.66 28.00
C GLY A 612 -31.69 -9.54 27.66
N GLY A 613 -32.15 -8.40 27.10
CA GLY A 613 -31.29 -7.30 26.68
C GLY A 613 -30.66 -6.52 27.84
N GLY A 614 -29.42 -6.08 27.65
CA GLY A 614 -28.69 -5.24 28.61
C GLY A 614 -29.30 -3.84 28.73
N ALA A 615 -28.86 -3.07 29.73
CA ALA A 615 -29.41 -1.74 30.05
C ALA A 615 -29.25 -0.67 28.94
N THR A 616 -28.63 -1.02 27.81
CA THR A 616 -28.38 -0.14 26.66
C THR A 616 -29.10 -0.56 25.39
N ASP A 617 -29.84 -1.67 25.40
CA ASP A 617 -30.45 -2.22 24.19
C ASP A 617 -31.75 -1.47 23.86
N ILE A 618 -31.82 -0.86 22.67
CA ILE A 618 -33.04 -0.20 22.16
C ILE A 618 -33.71 -1.16 21.17
N ALA A 619 -34.73 -1.88 21.64
CA ALA A 619 -35.62 -2.62 20.77
C ALA A 619 -36.77 -1.72 20.33
N LEU A 620 -36.84 -1.40 19.03
CA LEU A 620 -38.04 -0.80 18.43
C LEU A 620 -38.98 -1.94 18.03
N GLY A 621 -39.84 -2.35 18.98
CA GLY A 621 -40.96 -3.24 18.69
C GLY A 621 -42.07 -2.46 18.00
N ASP A 622 -42.55 -2.97 16.86
CA ASP A 622 -43.81 -2.53 16.28
C ASP A 622 -44.93 -3.15 17.12
N ASP A 623 -45.53 -2.38 18.02
CA ASP A 623 -46.70 -2.79 18.78
C ASP A 623 -47.86 -2.94 17.78
N GLY A 624 -48.01 -4.14 17.20
CA GLY A 624 -49.05 -4.49 16.22
C GLY A 624 -50.48 -4.48 16.79
N ASN A 625 -50.88 -3.40 17.44
CA ASN A 625 -52.26 -3.07 17.79
C ASN A 625 -52.65 -1.76 17.09
N GLY A 626 -53.04 -1.91 15.81
CA GLY A 626 -53.72 -0.89 15.00
C GLY A 626 -54.77 -1.55 14.13
#